data_AF-A0A521I994-F1
#
_entry.id   AF-A0A521I994-F1
#
_cell.length_a   1.000
_cell.length_b   1.000
_cell.length_c   1.000
_cell.angle_alpha   90.00
_cell.angle_beta   90.00
_cell.angle_gamma   90.00
#
_symmetry.space_group_name_H-M   'P 1'
#
loop_
_entity.id
_entity.type
_entity.pdbx_description
1 polymer ?
#
loop_
_entity_poly.entity_id
_entity_poly.type
_entity_poly.pdbx_seq_one_letter_code
_entity_poly.pdbx_strand_id
1 'polypeptide(L)'
;MKRATLWSLAAIRTDDWSGRDELVIHVSSDGSWQIPIRKSALRGQVVVLYQTYTFRDTLTIALIEEDWNDTVLDAMSDLNGRANDFLGAVSISSTSQQFAQTSFFNMRRAAYVLSYTVENVFELSASVGRSGVNHPTDILALKERLHELGFDWLALNESMDADTIQTIKLFQSIINGRQSVQGDGRVDVPGPSYAWLRASNAPHWQVMPAGSPNQGFHNYELTDTTDHYDYGTDWLATTIQNIGLEYYRTYLTNHSGAALLSINDVSLARGGLTSQHAGHQTGLCCDIRLPHTDGTSGQITWSNSRYDREAMRAMLVAVRNQPLWRLTYFNDPQLIAEGLCTNLPAHDNHAHFEIRTPQRID
;
A
#
# COMPACT_ATOMS: atom_id res chain seq x y z
N MET A 1 -8.82 -1.15 18.09
CA MET A 1 -9.62 -1.51 16.90
C MET A 1 -11.11 -1.51 17.24
N LYS A 2 -11.85 -0.47 16.85
CA LYS A 2 -13.32 -0.55 16.72
C LYS A 2 -13.60 -0.95 15.27
N ARG A 3 -14.05 -2.19 15.05
CA ARG A 3 -14.65 -2.57 13.75
C ARG A 3 -16.02 -1.90 13.69
N ALA A 4 -16.15 -0.82 12.93
CA ALA A 4 -17.45 -0.33 12.51
C ALA A 4 -17.84 -1.09 11.24
N THR A 5 -18.39 -2.29 11.42
CA THR A 5 -19.08 -2.98 10.31
C THR A 5 -20.51 -2.47 10.30
N LEU A 6 -20.80 -1.46 9.47
CA LEU A 6 -22.17 -1.06 9.15
C LEU A 6 -22.42 -1.37 7.68
N TRP A 7 -22.88 -2.59 7.40
CA TRP A 7 -23.50 -2.89 6.11
C TRP A 7 -24.98 -2.54 6.25
N SER A 8 -25.35 -1.28 6.04
CA SER A 8 -26.77 -0.95 5.81
C SER A 8 -27.08 -1.16 4.33
N LEU A 9 -27.39 -2.40 3.95
CA LEU A 9 -28.05 -2.67 2.68
C LEU A 9 -29.52 -2.26 2.85
N ALA A 10 -29.89 -1.10 2.32
CA ALA A 10 -31.29 -0.68 2.26
C ALA A 10 -31.79 -0.92 0.83
N ALA A 11 -32.68 -1.89 0.66
CA ALA A 11 -33.51 -2.01 -0.53
C ALA A 11 -34.83 -1.30 -0.22
N ILE A 12 -35.11 -0.19 -0.90
CA ILE A 12 -36.36 0.56 -0.71
C ILE A 12 -37.22 0.35 -1.95
N ARG A 13 -38.40 -0.24 -1.78
CA ARG A 13 -39.43 -0.28 -2.82
C ARG A 13 -40.07 1.10 -2.96
N THR A 14 -40.07 1.63 -4.17
CA THR A 14 -40.64 2.95 -4.46
C THR A 14 -42.17 2.97 -4.38
N ASP A 15 -42.81 1.80 -4.45
CA ASP A 15 -44.26 1.64 -4.36
C ASP A 15 -44.80 1.71 -2.91
N ASP A 16 -43.95 1.42 -1.91
CA ASP A 16 -44.29 1.50 -0.48
C ASP A 16 -44.19 2.93 0.08
N TRP A 17 -43.86 3.89 -0.79
CA TRP A 17 -43.47 5.24 -0.43
C TRP A 17 -44.70 6.16 -0.32
N SER A 18 -45.35 6.19 0.84
CA SER A 18 -46.52 7.04 1.08
C SER A 18 -46.15 8.43 1.65
N GLY A 19 -46.60 9.50 0.98
CA GLY A 19 -46.76 10.82 1.59
C GLY A 19 -45.66 11.87 1.42
N ARG A 20 -44.54 11.62 0.73
CA ARG A 20 -43.55 12.65 0.38
C ARG A 20 -43.01 12.47 -1.05
N ASP A 21 -42.75 13.59 -1.74
CA ASP A 21 -42.23 13.61 -3.13
C ASP A 21 -40.70 13.40 -3.22
N GLU A 22 -40.01 13.30 -2.08
CA GLU A 22 -38.55 13.29 -2.00
C GLU A 22 -38.03 12.36 -0.89
N LEU A 23 -37.02 11.55 -1.21
CA LEU A 23 -36.34 10.62 -0.31
C LEU A 23 -35.01 11.28 -0.01
N VAL A 24 -34.77 11.57 1.26
CA VAL A 24 -33.48 12.11 1.68
C VAL A 24 -32.67 10.97 2.25
N ILE A 25 -31.63 10.56 1.53
CA ILE A 25 -30.67 9.57 2.04
C ILE A 25 -29.61 10.34 2.83
N HIS A 26 -29.45 10.00 4.09
CA HIS A 26 -28.39 10.51 4.95
C HIS A 26 -27.17 9.60 4.82
N VAL A 27 -26.04 10.13 4.32
CA VAL A 27 -24.86 9.33 3.98
C VAL A 27 -23.68 9.53 4.94
N SER A 28 -23.87 10.36 5.98
CA SER A 28 -22.88 10.56 7.03
C SER A 28 -23.46 10.26 8.41
N SER A 29 -22.60 9.84 9.34
CA SER A 29 -22.99 9.50 10.71
C SER A 29 -23.51 10.69 11.51
N ASP A 30 -23.17 11.92 11.11
CA ASP A 30 -23.65 13.18 11.67
C ASP A 30 -24.85 13.78 10.91
N GLY A 31 -25.30 13.12 9.84
CA GLY A 31 -26.43 13.57 9.01
C GLY A 31 -26.18 14.82 8.17
N SER A 32 -24.93 15.32 8.10
CA SER A 32 -24.55 16.52 7.34
C SER A 32 -24.66 16.34 5.82
N TRP A 33 -24.59 15.10 5.32
CA TRP A 33 -24.73 14.80 3.89
C TRP A 33 -26.09 14.22 3.56
N GLN A 34 -26.85 14.98 2.77
CA GLN A 34 -28.21 14.66 2.34
C GLN A 34 -28.26 14.58 0.82
N ILE A 35 -28.69 13.43 0.29
CA ILE A 35 -28.97 13.27 -1.14
C ILE A 35 -30.48 13.24 -1.32
N PRO A 36 -31.10 14.33 -1.79
CA PRO A 36 -32.51 14.34 -2.14
C PRO A 36 -32.73 13.59 -3.45
N ILE A 37 -33.58 12.55 -3.44
CA ILE A 37 -34.02 11.87 -4.64
C ILE A 37 -35.52 12.08 -4.82
N ARG A 38 -35.91 12.68 -5.95
CA ARG A 38 -37.32 12.93 -6.27
C ARG A 38 -38.02 11.65 -6.71
N LYS A 39 -39.20 11.41 -6.17
CA LYS A 39 -40.05 10.24 -6.47
C LYS A 39 -40.41 10.12 -7.95
N SER A 40 -40.55 11.24 -8.64
CA SER A 40 -40.81 11.27 -10.09
C SER A 40 -39.69 10.67 -10.94
N ALA A 41 -38.47 10.57 -10.42
CA ALA A 41 -37.33 10.03 -11.13
C ALA A 41 -37.18 8.49 -11.01
N LEU A 42 -37.94 7.83 -10.13
CA LEU A 42 -37.69 6.44 -9.71
C LEU A 42 -38.89 5.48 -9.83
N ARG A 43 -39.94 5.86 -10.57
CA ARG A 43 -41.20 5.09 -10.57
C ARG A 43 -40.99 3.68 -11.14
N GLY A 44 -41.21 2.65 -10.32
CA GLY A 44 -41.00 1.24 -10.70
C GLY A 44 -39.54 0.77 -10.64
N GLN A 45 -38.65 1.53 -10.00
CA GLN A 45 -37.22 1.18 -9.87
C GLN A 45 -36.89 0.73 -8.45
N VAL A 46 -35.83 -0.07 -8.32
CA VAL A 46 -35.23 -0.45 -7.03
C VAL A 46 -33.87 0.21 -6.89
N VAL A 47 -33.74 1.02 -5.84
CA VAL A 47 -32.49 1.69 -5.49
C VAL A 47 -31.71 0.75 -4.58
N VAL A 48 -30.53 0.31 -5.01
CA VAL A 48 -29.61 -0.48 -4.20
C VAL A 48 -28.43 0.40 -3.81
N LEU A 49 -28.39 0.79 -2.54
CA LEU A 49 -27.28 1.55 -1.99
C LEU A 49 -26.29 0.57 -1.36
N TYR A 50 -25.04 0.61 -1.78
CA TYR A 50 -23.97 -0.09 -1.09
C TYR A 50 -22.76 0.83 -0.95
N GLN A 51 -22.19 0.86 0.24
CA GLN A 51 -20.99 1.63 0.52
C GLN A 51 -19.79 0.70 0.42
N THR A 52 -18.85 1.00 -0.47
CA THR A 52 -17.56 0.31 -0.54
C THR A 52 -16.49 1.18 0.11
N TYR A 53 -15.91 0.71 1.21
CA TYR A 53 -14.73 1.34 1.79
C TYR A 53 -13.48 0.84 1.05
N THR A 54 -13.02 1.57 0.03
CA THR A 54 -11.74 1.29 -0.63
C THR A 54 -10.96 2.59 -0.82
N PHE A 55 -9.92 2.80 0.01
CA PHE A 55 -8.78 3.76 -0.06
C PHE A 55 -9.04 5.25 -0.40
N ARG A 56 -10.24 5.58 -0.84
CA ARG A 56 -10.81 6.88 -1.17
C ARG A 56 -12.25 6.70 -0.75
N ASP A 57 -12.77 7.51 0.15
CA ASP A 57 -14.16 7.43 0.63
C ASP A 57 -15.16 7.58 -0.53
N THR A 58 -15.38 6.50 -1.28
CA THR A 58 -16.11 6.48 -2.54
C THR A 58 -17.45 5.83 -2.26
N LEU A 59 -18.48 6.65 -2.21
CA LEU A 59 -19.86 6.17 -2.21
C LEU A 59 -20.25 5.82 -3.65
N THR A 60 -20.52 4.55 -3.91
CA THR A 60 -21.06 4.11 -5.20
C THR A 60 -22.56 3.88 -5.04
N ILE A 61 -23.38 4.62 -5.81
CA ILE A 61 -24.83 4.41 -5.85
C ILE A 61 -25.17 3.71 -7.16
N ALA A 62 -25.75 2.51 -7.07
CA ALA A 62 -26.25 1.77 -8.24
C ALA A 62 -27.78 1.83 -8.28
N LEU A 63 -28.33 2.27 -9.40
CA LEU A 63 -29.76 2.22 -9.68
C LEU A 63 -30.02 1.03 -10.58
N ILE A 64 -30.85 0.08 -10.13
CA ILE A 64 -31.21 -1.12 -10.90
C ILE A 64 -32.68 -1.00 -11.31
N GLU A 65 -32.92 -1.07 -12.61
CA GLU A 65 -34.25 -1.03 -13.19
C GLU A 65 -34.68 -2.46 -13.55
N GLU A 66 -35.39 -3.16 -12.66
CA GLU A 66 -35.98 -4.47 -12.98
C GLU A 66 -37.34 -4.70 -12.32
N ASP A 67 -38.21 -5.41 -13.07
CA ASP A 67 -39.39 -6.11 -12.55
C ASP A 67 -38.91 -7.34 -11.74
N TRP A 68 -39.17 -7.35 -10.44
CA TRP A 68 -38.70 -8.38 -9.52
C TRP A 68 -39.30 -9.78 -9.80
N ASN A 69 -38.44 -10.77 -9.98
CA ASN A 69 -38.73 -12.19 -9.67
C ASN A 69 -37.66 -12.72 -8.69
N ASP A 70 -38.00 -13.79 -7.95
CA ASP A 70 -37.25 -14.35 -6.80
C ASP A 70 -35.76 -14.66 -7.05
N THR A 71 -35.31 -14.67 -8.30
CA THR A 71 -33.93 -14.93 -8.72
C THR A 71 -32.91 -13.85 -8.29
N VAL A 72 -33.34 -12.62 -8.03
CA VAL A 72 -32.44 -11.51 -7.63
C VAL A 72 -31.96 -11.67 -6.18
N LEU A 73 -32.78 -12.23 -5.28
CA LEU A 73 -32.39 -12.51 -3.89
C LEU A 73 -31.30 -13.59 -3.81
N ASP A 74 -31.38 -14.61 -4.67
CA ASP A 74 -30.38 -15.66 -4.76
C ASP A 74 -29.04 -15.14 -5.30
N ALA A 75 -29.06 -14.26 -6.31
CA ALA A 75 -27.86 -13.62 -6.85
C ALA A 75 -27.15 -12.69 -5.84
N MET A 76 -27.92 -11.97 -5.01
CA MET A 76 -27.36 -11.09 -3.96
C MET A 76 -26.81 -11.89 -2.77
N SER A 77 -27.41 -13.04 -2.45
CA SER A 77 -26.88 -13.99 -1.47
C SER A 77 -25.52 -14.57 -1.92
N ASP A 78 -25.39 -14.90 -3.21
CA ASP A 78 -24.17 -15.46 -3.81
C ASP A 78 -23.02 -14.43 -3.91
N LEU A 79 -23.36 -13.14 -4.12
CA LEU A 79 -22.41 -12.02 -4.08
C LEU A 79 -21.82 -11.79 -2.67
N ASN A 80 -22.62 -11.98 -1.62
CA ASN A 80 -22.16 -11.92 -0.23
C ASN A 80 -21.22 -13.09 0.14
N GLY A 81 -21.35 -14.24 -0.53
CA GLY A 81 -20.48 -15.39 -0.35
C GLY A 81 -19.13 -15.29 -1.07
N ARG A 82 -19.09 -14.63 -2.24
CA ARG A 82 -17.92 -14.60 -3.13
C ARG A 82 -16.99 -13.38 -3.00
N ALA A 83 -17.42 -12.34 -2.29
CA ALA A 83 -16.62 -11.11 -2.11
C ALA A 83 -15.29 -11.34 -1.34
N ASN A 84 -15.12 -12.49 -0.67
CA ASN A 84 -13.87 -12.82 0.05
C ASN A 84 -12.78 -13.47 -0.83
N ASP A 85 -13.10 -13.96 -2.03
CA ASP A 85 -12.18 -14.79 -2.83
C ASP A 85 -11.52 -14.05 -4.02
N PHE A 86 -11.78 -12.75 -4.21
CA PHE A 86 -11.39 -12.03 -5.44
C PHE A 86 -10.64 -10.71 -5.19
N LEU A 87 -9.65 -10.73 -4.28
CA LEU A 87 -8.68 -9.63 -4.08
C LEU A 87 -7.35 -9.88 -4.82
N GLY A 88 -7.43 -10.50 -6.00
CA GLY A 88 -6.29 -10.73 -6.88
C GLY A 88 -6.51 -10.08 -8.24
N ALA A 89 -5.82 -8.97 -8.47
CA ALA A 89 -5.70 -8.22 -9.72
C ALA A 89 -6.91 -7.37 -10.15
N VAL A 90 -6.67 -6.06 -10.30
CA VAL A 90 -6.86 -5.28 -11.54
C VAL A 90 -6.69 -3.80 -11.20
N SER A 91 -5.67 -3.14 -11.76
CA SER A 91 -5.63 -1.68 -11.88
C SER A 91 -6.27 -1.31 -13.22
N ILE A 92 -7.34 -0.50 -13.22
CA ILE A 92 -7.74 0.26 -14.41
C ILE A 92 -8.23 1.63 -13.94
N SER A 93 -7.49 2.67 -14.35
CA SER A 93 -8.00 4.02 -14.43
C SER A 93 -8.61 4.27 -15.81
N SER A 94 -9.49 5.26 -15.85
CA SER A 94 -10.23 5.81 -16.98
C SER A 94 -11.51 5.07 -17.41
N THR A 95 -12.62 5.79 -17.21
CA THR A 95 -13.93 5.65 -17.86
C THR A 95 -14.81 4.49 -17.40
N SER A 96 -15.86 4.86 -16.68
CA SER A 96 -16.94 4.09 -16.06
C SER A 96 -17.82 3.28 -17.03
N GLN A 97 -17.23 2.40 -17.86
CA GLN A 97 -18.00 1.58 -18.79
C GLN A 97 -17.64 0.08 -18.90
N GLN A 98 -16.76 -0.47 -18.06
CA GLN A 98 -16.37 -1.89 -18.20
C GLN A 98 -16.51 -2.79 -16.96
N PHE A 99 -17.35 -2.44 -15.99
CA PHE A 99 -17.70 -3.36 -14.89
C PHE A 99 -18.86 -4.33 -15.21
N ALA A 100 -19.32 -4.40 -16.46
CA ALA A 100 -20.53 -5.15 -16.84
C ALA A 100 -20.30 -6.28 -17.86
N GLN A 101 -19.12 -6.91 -17.94
CA GLN A 101 -18.84 -7.88 -19.02
C GLN A 101 -18.58 -9.35 -18.68
N THR A 102 -18.61 -9.80 -17.43
CA THR A 102 -18.40 -11.25 -17.14
C THR A 102 -19.56 -12.01 -16.50
N SER A 103 -20.71 -11.36 -16.23
CA SER A 103 -21.90 -12.09 -15.72
C SER A 103 -23.24 -11.70 -16.35
N PHE A 104 -23.29 -10.73 -17.27
CA PHE A 104 -24.55 -10.17 -17.78
C PHE A 104 -24.76 -10.43 -19.27
N PHE A 105 -24.74 -11.70 -19.68
CA PHE A 105 -25.27 -12.09 -20.99
C PHE A 105 -26.80 -12.21 -20.90
N ASN A 106 -27.51 -11.08 -21.04
CA ASN A 106 -28.91 -10.91 -21.52
C ASN A 106 -29.67 -9.72 -20.90
N MET A 107 -29.03 -8.58 -20.63
CA MET A 107 -29.75 -7.36 -20.23
C MET A 107 -29.52 -6.23 -21.23
N ARG A 108 -30.53 -5.95 -22.06
CA ARG A 108 -30.60 -4.73 -22.88
C ARG A 108 -31.41 -3.67 -22.11
N ARG A 109 -30.78 -2.95 -21.17
CA ARG A 109 -31.19 -1.60 -20.73
C ARG A 109 -30.10 -0.97 -19.86
N ALA A 110 -29.97 0.35 -19.98
CA ALA A 110 -28.83 1.12 -19.49
C ALA A 110 -28.88 1.30 -17.96
N ALA A 111 -27.91 0.73 -17.25
CA ALA A 111 -27.65 1.10 -15.86
C ALA A 111 -26.94 2.46 -15.81
N TYR A 112 -27.48 3.41 -15.04
CA TYR A 112 -26.81 4.67 -14.74
C TYR A 112 -26.14 4.55 -13.38
N VAL A 113 -24.81 4.56 -13.36
CA VAL A 113 -24.02 4.63 -12.12
C VAL A 113 -23.68 6.10 -11.88
N LEU A 114 -24.23 6.69 -10.81
CA LEU A 114 -23.84 7.99 -10.30
C LEU A 114 -22.80 7.76 -9.19
N SER A 115 -21.53 7.87 -9.54
CA SER A 115 -20.43 7.89 -8.56
C SER A 115 -20.14 9.35 -8.19
N TYR A 116 -20.29 9.70 -6.92
CA TYR A 116 -19.85 10.97 -6.38
C TYR A 116 -18.61 10.71 -5.52
N THR A 117 -17.44 11.10 -6.02
CA THR A 117 -16.20 11.06 -5.24
C THR A 117 -16.05 12.42 -4.57
N VAL A 118 -16.23 12.47 -3.24
CA VAL A 118 -15.71 13.58 -2.46
C VAL A 118 -14.21 13.32 -2.38
N GLU A 119 -13.43 13.95 -3.25
CA GLU A 119 -11.99 14.02 -3.01
C GLU A 119 -11.80 14.87 -1.76
N ASN A 120 -11.55 14.23 -0.62
CA ASN A 120 -10.93 14.90 0.51
C ASN A 120 -9.51 15.26 0.07
N VAL A 121 -9.39 16.40 -0.60
CA VAL A 121 -8.10 16.90 -1.05
C VAL A 121 -7.35 17.37 0.18
N PHE A 122 -6.24 16.72 0.50
CA PHE A 122 -5.32 17.20 1.52
C PHE A 122 -4.80 18.59 1.12
N GLU A 123 -5.10 19.59 1.94
CA GLU A 123 -4.76 20.99 1.71
C GLU A 123 -4.18 21.61 2.98
N LEU A 124 -3.16 22.45 2.81
CA LEU A 124 -2.54 23.23 3.87
C LEU A 124 -2.60 24.71 3.46
N SER A 125 -2.98 25.60 4.37
CA SER A 125 -3.08 27.03 4.08
C SER A 125 -1.73 27.76 4.16
N ALA A 126 -0.79 27.25 4.96
CA ALA A 126 0.55 27.78 5.13
C ALA A 126 1.59 26.67 5.45
N SER A 127 2.84 27.04 5.67
CA SER A 127 3.89 26.07 6.01
C SER A 127 3.71 25.47 7.40
N VAL A 128 4.01 24.18 7.53
CA VAL A 128 3.88 23.39 8.76
C VAL A 128 5.22 22.72 9.09
N GLY A 129 5.54 22.57 10.37
CA GLY A 129 6.74 21.90 10.85
C GLY A 129 7.76 22.86 11.46
N ARG A 130 9.03 22.50 11.40
CA ARG A 130 10.13 23.26 12.00
C ARG A 130 10.18 24.68 11.45
N SER A 131 9.96 25.66 12.32
CA SER A 131 9.95 27.09 11.94
C SER A 131 8.93 27.42 10.82
N GLY A 132 7.88 26.61 10.66
CA GLY A 132 6.72 26.91 9.80
C GLY A 132 5.77 27.91 10.46
N VAL A 133 4.75 28.35 9.71
CA VAL A 133 3.67 29.20 10.23
C VAL A 133 2.85 28.44 11.28
N ASN A 134 2.66 27.12 11.09
CA ASN A 134 2.09 26.23 12.10
C ASN A 134 0.68 26.63 12.55
N HIS A 135 -0.21 26.92 11.60
CA HIS A 135 -1.63 27.08 11.91
C HIS A 135 -2.19 25.78 12.54
N PRO A 136 -2.95 25.87 13.64
CA PRO A 136 -3.52 24.69 14.33
C PRO A 136 -4.21 23.68 13.40
N THR A 137 -5.02 24.19 12.47
CA THR A 137 -5.75 23.38 11.47
C THR A 137 -4.83 22.71 10.47
N ASP A 138 -3.77 23.39 10.01
CA ASP A 138 -2.79 22.83 9.07
C ASP A 138 -1.92 21.75 9.75
N ILE A 139 -1.62 21.91 11.04
CA ILE A 139 -0.91 20.89 11.83
C ILE A 139 -1.77 19.62 11.91
N LEU A 140 -3.03 19.75 12.29
CA LEU A 140 -3.94 18.61 12.39
C LEU A 140 -4.08 17.92 11.03
N ALA A 141 -4.35 18.68 9.96
CA ALA A 141 -4.47 18.14 8.61
C ALA A 141 -3.20 17.39 8.17
N LEU A 142 -2.00 17.94 8.44
CA LEU A 142 -0.74 17.25 8.14
C LEU A 142 -0.61 15.94 8.90
N LYS A 143 -0.93 15.91 10.20
CA LYS A 143 -0.83 14.71 11.01
C LYS A 143 -1.84 13.65 10.59
N GLU A 144 -3.07 14.04 10.27
CA GLU A 144 -4.09 13.15 9.72
C GLU A 144 -3.60 12.52 8.41
N ARG A 145 -3.05 13.34 7.51
CA ARG A 145 -2.49 12.84 6.25
C ARG A 145 -1.31 11.89 6.46
N LEU A 146 -0.39 12.21 7.37
CA LEU A 146 0.72 11.31 7.70
C LEU A 146 0.20 10.01 8.35
N HIS A 147 -0.83 10.07 9.18
CA HIS A 147 -1.45 8.89 9.76
C HIS A 147 -2.07 7.99 8.67
N GLU A 148 -2.79 8.55 7.70
CA GLU A 148 -3.30 7.82 6.52
C GLU A 148 -2.18 7.11 5.75
N LEU A 149 -1.01 7.75 5.66
CA LEU A 149 0.20 7.20 5.05
C LEU A 149 0.94 6.21 5.97
N GLY A 150 0.34 5.74 7.06
CA GLY A 150 0.89 4.71 7.95
C GLY A 150 1.87 5.23 9.02
N PHE A 151 2.05 6.55 9.15
CA PHE A 151 2.82 7.17 10.23
C PHE A 151 1.96 7.34 11.50
N ASP A 152 1.33 6.24 11.94
CA ASP A 152 0.24 6.19 12.94
C ASP A 152 0.67 6.45 14.39
N TRP A 153 1.96 6.56 14.66
CA TRP A 153 2.49 6.93 15.97
C TRP A 153 2.29 8.41 16.33
N LEU A 154 1.89 9.24 15.36
CA LEU A 154 1.64 10.66 15.58
C LEU A 154 0.35 10.87 16.36
N ALA A 155 0.44 11.68 17.42
CA ALA A 155 -0.74 12.13 18.14
C ALA A 155 -1.55 13.12 17.29
N LEU A 156 -2.79 12.75 16.93
CA LEU A 156 -3.73 13.59 16.19
C LEU A 156 -4.23 14.74 17.06
N ASN A 157 -3.52 15.87 16.98
CA ASN A 157 -3.82 17.11 17.68
C ASN A 157 -3.24 18.30 16.89
N GLU A 158 -3.60 19.50 17.31
CA GLU A 158 -3.23 20.76 16.64
C GLU A 158 -1.85 21.31 17.06
N SER A 159 -1.06 20.55 17.82
CA SER A 159 0.24 21.00 18.35
C SER A 159 1.40 20.43 17.55
N MET A 160 2.35 21.30 17.17
CA MET A 160 3.58 20.87 16.51
C MET A 160 4.56 20.33 17.57
N ASP A 161 4.88 19.04 17.48
CA ASP A 161 5.76 18.34 18.43
C ASP A 161 7.02 17.78 17.73
N ALA A 162 7.95 17.27 18.55
CA ALA A 162 9.20 16.73 18.06
C ALA A 162 8.99 15.51 17.14
N ASP A 163 8.03 14.64 17.46
CA ASP A 163 7.73 13.44 16.67
C ASP A 163 7.19 13.80 15.29
N THR A 164 6.35 14.83 15.20
CA THR A 164 5.84 15.37 13.94
C THR A 164 6.98 15.92 13.09
N ILE A 165 7.89 16.71 13.69
CA ILE A 165 9.07 17.22 12.99
C ILE A 165 9.95 16.08 12.48
N GLN A 166 10.22 15.05 13.29
CA GLN A 166 11.03 13.91 12.86
C GLN A 166 10.35 13.09 11.76
N THR A 167 9.03 12.94 11.83
CA THR A 167 8.25 12.23 10.80
C THR A 167 8.28 12.99 9.47
N ILE A 168 8.18 14.32 9.50
CA ILE A 168 8.39 15.14 8.29
C ILE A 168 9.79 14.90 7.72
N LYS A 169 10.84 14.83 8.56
CA LYS A 169 12.20 14.56 8.08
C LYS A 169 12.35 13.18 7.46
N LEU A 170 11.71 12.17 8.05
CA LEU A 170 11.68 10.81 7.51
C LEU A 170 11.00 10.81 6.14
N PHE A 171 9.78 11.37 6.05
CA PHE A 171 9.03 11.50 4.80
C PHE A 171 9.84 12.23 3.73
N GLN A 172 10.46 13.36 4.08
CA GLN A 172 11.36 14.11 3.19
C GLN A 172 12.56 13.30 2.72
N SER A 173 13.11 12.44 3.57
CA SER A 173 14.25 11.60 3.20
C SER A 173 13.82 10.49 2.24
N ILE A 174 12.65 9.90 2.47
CA ILE A 174 12.02 8.87 1.60
C ILE A 174 11.78 9.42 0.19
N ILE A 175 11.10 10.57 0.07
CA ILE A 175 10.76 11.16 -1.24
C ILE A 175 11.98 11.71 -1.99
N ASN A 176 13.12 11.87 -1.30
CA ASN A 176 14.40 12.25 -1.90
C ASN A 176 15.33 11.04 -2.14
N GLY A 177 14.88 9.81 -1.87
CA GLY A 177 15.65 8.60 -2.11
C GLY A 177 16.88 8.45 -1.23
N ARG A 178 16.85 9.02 -0.02
CA ARG A 178 17.97 9.00 0.93
C ARG A 178 17.86 7.80 1.84
N GLN A 179 18.99 7.12 2.11
CA GLN A 179 19.04 6.01 3.07
C GLN A 179 19.12 6.47 4.54
N SER A 180 19.49 7.73 4.79
CA SER A 180 19.54 8.32 6.13
C SER A 180 18.56 9.47 6.28
N VAL A 181 18.06 9.66 7.50
CA VAL A 181 17.11 10.73 7.82
C VAL A 181 17.84 12.08 7.84
N GLN A 182 17.56 12.93 6.86
CA GLN A 182 18.25 14.21 6.64
C GLN A 182 17.32 15.36 6.20
N GLY A 183 16.00 15.24 6.39
CA GLY A 183 15.07 16.32 6.10
C GLY A 183 15.24 17.54 7.02
N ASP A 184 14.71 18.69 6.61
CA ASP A 184 14.70 19.90 7.44
C ASP A 184 13.56 19.89 8.48
N GLY A 185 12.51 19.09 8.25
CA GLY A 185 11.36 18.95 9.12
C GLY A 185 10.28 20.01 8.88
N ARG A 186 10.26 20.69 7.73
CA ARG A 186 9.26 21.70 7.36
C ARG A 186 8.61 21.38 6.01
N VAL A 187 7.29 21.45 5.95
CA VAL A 187 6.48 21.33 4.74
C VAL A 187 6.08 22.73 4.29
N ASP A 188 6.63 23.18 3.15
CA ASP A 188 6.27 24.45 2.52
C ASP A 188 5.08 24.33 1.56
N VAL A 189 4.26 25.38 1.47
CA VAL A 189 3.11 25.49 0.57
C VAL A 189 3.30 26.71 -0.34
N PRO A 190 3.45 26.54 -1.67
CA PRO A 190 3.72 25.27 -2.35
C PRO A 190 5.16 24.79 -2.05
N GLY A 191 5.39 23.47 -2.18
CA GLY A 191 6.70 22.87 -1.94
C GLY A 191 6.74 21.38 -2.31
N PRO A 192 7.94 20.78 -2.43
CA PRO A 192 8.09 19.40 -2.87
C PRO A 192 7.46 18.39 -1.91
N SER A 193 7.62 18.57 -0.60
CA SER A 193 6.99 17.69 0.41
C SER A 193 5.47 17.79 0.38
N TYR A 194 4.94 19.00 0.25
CA TYR A 194 3.50 19.23 0.15
C TYR A 194 2.91 18.59 -1.11
N ALA A 195 3.59 18.71 -2.25
CA ALA A 195 3.17 18.03 -3.48
C ALA A 195 3.21 16.50 -3.35
N TRP A 196 4.22 15.93 -2.70
CA TRP A 196 4.28 14.49 -2.43
C TRP A 196 3.21 14.01 -1.44
N LEU A 197 2.85 14.81 -0.43
CA LEU A 197 1.76 14.47 0.49
C LEU A 197 0.42 14.36 -0.25
N ARG A 198 0.23 15.14 -1.32
CA ARG A 198 -0.97 15.10 -2.17
C ARG A 198 -0.95 14.01 -3.24
N ALA A 199 0.23 13.50 -3.58
CA ALA A 199 0.40 12.52 -4.64
C ALA A 199 -0.38 11.23 -4.34
N SER A 200 -0.96 10.65 -5.39
CA SER A 200 -1.69 9.39 -5.29
C SER A 200 -0.82 8.19 -4.93
N ASN A 201 0.49 8.31 -5.17
CA ASN A 201 1.50 7.30 -4.84
C ASN A 201 2.48 7.78 -3.75
N ALA A 202 2.05 8.67 -2.86
CA ALA A 202 2.79 9.01 -1.65
C ALA A 202 3.21 7.72 -0.89
N PRO A 203 4.40 7.69 -0.27
CA PRO A 203 4.90 6.48 0.39
C PRO A 203 4.04 6.15 1.61
N HIS A 204 3.57 4.90 1.69
CA HIS A 204 2.95 4.37 2.89
C HIS A 204 3.98 3.65 3.74
N TRP A 205 4.04 4.00 5.02
CA TRP A 205 4.88 3.34 5.99
C TRP A 205 4.16 2.11 6.57
N GLN A 206 4.79 0.94 6.50
CA GLN A 206 4.15 -0.31 6.93
C GLN A 206 5.18 -1.36 7.37
N VAL A 207 4.67 -2.39 8.03
CA VAL A 207 5.40 -3.64 8.26
C VAL A 207 5.59 -4.35 6.92
N MET A 208 6.79 -4.91 6.71
CA MET A 208 7.13 -5.66 5.52
C MET A 208 6.32 -6.96 5.41
N PRO A 209 5.94 -7.35 4.19
CA PRO A 209 5.10 -8.52 3.98
C PRO A 209 5.81 -9.80 4.41
N ALA A 210 5.07 -10.72 5.06
CA ALA A 210 5.62 -11.98 5.54
C ALA A 210 6.16 -12.91 4.43
N GLY A 211 5.62 -12.79 3.21
CA GLY A 211 5.91 -13.69 2.11
C GLY A 211 5.31 -15.08 2.28
N SER A 212 5.61 -15.98 1.34
CA SER A 212 5.20 -17.39 1.35
C SER A 212 6.02 -18.18 0.34
N PRO A 213 6.07 -19.53 0.44
CA PRO A 213 6.75 -20.36 -0.55
C PRO A 213 6.29 -20.13 -2.00
N ASN A 214 4.99 -19.89 -2.21
CA ASN A 214 4.43 -19.61 -3.55
C ASN A 214 4.74 -18.20 -4.07
N GLN A 215 5.24 -17.32 -3.20
CA GLN A 215 5.74 -16.00 -3.55
C GLN A 215 7.28 -15.99 -3.65
N GLY A 216 7.96 -17.12 -3.41
CA GLY A 216 9.42 -17.23 -3.53
C GLY A 216 10.25 -16.54 -2.47
N PHE A 217 9.61 -15.93 -1.47
CA PHE A 217 10.32 -15.25 -0.38
C PHE A 217 9.62 -15.45 0.97
N HIS A 218 10.34 -15.21 2.04
CA HIS A 218 9.78 -15.05 3.38
C HIS A 218 10.52 -13.93 4.14
N ASN A 219 9.84 -13.30 5.08
CA ASN A 219 10.43 -12.35 6.00
C ASN A 219 10.93 -13.07 7.26
N TYR A 220 12.26 -13.14 7.42
CA TYR A 220 12.89 -13.75 8.59
C TYR A 220 12.67 -12.90 9.85
N GLU A 221 12.67 -11.57 9.72
CA GLU A 221 12.56 -10.63 10.85
C GLU A 221 11.24 -10.77 11.61
N LEU A 222 10.13 -11.12 10.94
CA LEU A 222 8.87 -11.39 11.64
C LEU A 222 8.96 -12.55 12.64
N THR A 223 9.98 -13.42 12.52
CA THR A 223 10.28 -14.46 13.49
C THR A 223 11.36 -14.06 14.50
N ASP A 224 12.14 -13.02 14.18
CA ASP A 224 13.16 -12.43 15.05
C ASP A 224 12.60 -11.20 15.77
N THR A 225 12.05 -11.41 16.97
CA THR A 225 11.45 -10.31 17.73
C THR A 225 12.47 -9.46 18.49
N THR A 226 13.78 -9.55 18.17
CA THR A 226 14.82 -8.94 19.01
C THR A 226 15.17 -7.50 18.64
N ASP A 227 15.05 -7.09 17.37
CA ASP A 227 15.52 -5.78 16.91
C ASP A 227 14.49 -4.93 16.13
N HIS A 228 13.41 -5.55 15.62
CA HIS A 228 12.24 -4.92 15.02
C HIS A 228 12.54 -4.09 13.75
N TYR A 229 13.45 -4.54 12.89
CA TYR A 229 13.79 -3.86 11.62
C TYR A 229 12.82 -4.14 10.46
N ASP A 230 11.56 -4.47 10.76
CA ASP A 230 10.55 -4.92 9.78
C ASP A 230 9.80 -3.81 9.02
N TYR A 231 10.16 -2.53 9.17
CA TYR A 231 9.32 -1.45 8.66
C TYR A 231 9.92 -0.77 7.46
N GLY A 232 9.07 -0.30 6.56
CA GLY A 232 9.52 0.49 5.41
C GLY A 232 8.38 0.94 4.51
N THR A 233 8.72 1.36 3.31
CA THR A 233 7.74 1.88 2.35
C THR A 233 6.98 0.77 1.64
N ASP A 234 5.73 1.04 1.27
CA ASP A 234 4.94 0.24 0.33
C ASP A 234 5.64 0.03 -1.02
N TRP A 235 6.44 1.01 -1.45
CA TRP A 235 7.30 0.88 -2.63
C TRP A 235 8.31 -0.26 -2.48
N LEU A 236 9.00 -0.34 -1.33
CA LEU A 236 9.94 -1.41 -1.05
C LEU A 236 9.23 -2.76 -0.87
N ALA A 237 8.11 -2.80 -0.14
CA ALA A 237 7.32 -4.01 0.04
C ALA A 237 6.87 -4.62 -1.30
N THR A 238 6.34 -3.78 -2.21
CA THR A 238 5.95 -4.20 -3.56
C THR A 238 7.15 -4.70 -4.36
N THR A 239 8.30 -4.02 -4.22
CA THR A 239 9.54 -4.43 -4.88
C THR A 239 9.99 -5.82 -4.40
N ILE A 240 10.00 -6.07 -3.09
CA ILE A 240 10.35 -7.37 -2.50
C ILE A 240 9.42 -8.48 -3.02
N GLN A 241 8.11 -8.23 -3.03
CA GLN A 241 7.14 -9.20 -3.53
C GLN A 241 7.38 -9.55 -5.00
N ASN A 242 7.71 -8.56 -5.83
CA ASN A 242 8.04 -8.78 -7.24
C ASN A 242 9.35 -9.55 -7.40
N ILE A 243 10.39 -9.24 -6.61
CA ILE A 243 11.65 -9.99 -6.61
C ILE A 243 11.39 -11.46 -6.26
N GLY A 244 10.65 -11.72 -5.17
CA GLY A 244 10.32 -13.08 -4.76
C GLY A 244 9.57 -13.84 -5.85
N LEU A 245 8.56 -13.22 -6.46
CA LEU A 245 7.76 -13.85 -7.50
C LEU A 245 8.58 -14.12 -8.77
N GLU A 246 9.49 -13.23 -9.13
CA GLU A 246 10.40 -13.43 -10.23
C GLU A 246 11.39 -14.56 -9.94
N TYR A 247 12.04 -14.55 -8.77
CA TYR A 247 12.92 -15.64 -8.31
C TYR A 247 12.20 -16.99 -8.29
N TYR A 248 10.95 -17.01 -7.80
CA TYR A 248 10.10 -18.21 -7.82
C TYR A 248 9.96 -18.76 -9.23
N ARG A 249 9.49 -17.93 -10.16
CA ARG A 249 9.15 -18.33 -11.53
C ARG A 249 10.36 -18.71 -12.36
N THR A 250 11.49 -18.04 -12.13
CA THR A 250 12.69 -18.18 -12.98
C THR A 250 13.68 -19.19 -12.45
N TYR A 251 13.67 -19.47 -11.14
CA TYR A 251 14.65 -20.34 -10.50
C TYR A 251 14.00 -21.46 -9.69
N LEU A 252 13.15 -21.14 -8.70
CA LEU A 252 12.64 -22.15 -7.75
C LEU A 252 11.78 -23.23 -8.41
N THR A 253 11.03 -22.93 -9.48
CA THR A 253 10.22 -23.95 -10.18
C THR A 253 11.04 -25.12 -10.71
N ASN A 254 12.32 -24.90 -11.03
CA ASN A 254 13.24 -25.94 -11.50
C ASN A 254 14.27 -26.37 -10.43
N HIS A 255 14.27 -25.70 -9.26
CA HIS A 255 15.22 -25.91 -8.17
C HIS A 255 14.46 -25.93 -6.84
N SER A 256 13.50 -26.84 -6.68
CA SER A 256 12.61 -26.88 -5.51
C SER A 256 13.31 -27.16 -4.17
N GLY A 257 14.58 -27.58 -4.20
CA GLY A 257 15.42 -27.74 -3.01
C GLY A 257 16.26 -26.51 -2.66
N ALA A 258 16.26 -25.47 -3.49
CA ALA A 258 16.94 -24.22 -3.19
C ALA A 258 16.16 -23.40 -2.16
N ALA A 259 16.86 -22.53 -1.45
CA ALA A 259 16.26 -21.70 -0.42
C ALA A 259 15.30 -20.66 -1.02
N LEU A 260 14.24 -20.33 -0.29
CA LEU A 260 13.46 -19.12 -0.55
C LEU A 260 14.35 -17.89 -0.38
N LEU A 261 14.03 -16.80 -1.06
CA LEU A 261 14.63 -15.51 -0.74
C LEU A 261 14.24 -15.14 0.70
N SER A 262 15.23 -14.95 1.56
CA SER A 262 15.02 -14.65 2.98
C SER A 262 15.42 -13.21 3.23
N ILE A 263 14.43 -12.32 3.39
CA ILE A 263 14.70 -10.92 3.73
C ILE A 263 14.99 -10.77 5.22
N ASN A 264 15.84 -9.80 5.54
CA ASN A 264 16.24 -9.40 6.90
C ASN A 264 15.92 -7.90 7.10
N ASP A 265 16.74 -7.21 7.89
CA ASP A 265 16.72 -5.77 8.18
C ASP A 265 16.21 -4.89 7.03
N VAL A 266 15.26 -4.01 7.37
CA VAL A 266 14.74 -2.95 6.50
C VAL A 266 14.87 -1.60 7.19
N SER A 267 14.09 -1.37 8.25
CA SER A 267 14.18 -0.16 9.09
C SER A 267 13.38 -0.33 10.37
N LEU A 268 13.72 0.45 11.39
CA LEU A 268 12.94 0.54 12.63
C LEU A 268 11.53 1.05 12.39
N ALA A 269 10.60 0.73 13.30
CA ALA A 269 9.19 1.15 13.26
C ALA A 269 8.95 2.65 13.00
N ARG A 270 9.88 3.53 13.38
CA ARG A 270 9.79 4.99 13.19
C ARG A 270 10.93 5.55 12.34
N GLY A 271 11.59 4.70 11.54
CA GLY A 271 12.81 5.05 10.83
C GLY A 271 13.97 5.41 11.76
N GLY A 272 14.95 6.11 11.20
CA GLY A 272 16.07 6.69 11.96
C GLY A 272 17.27 5.76 12.13
N LEU A 273 18.26 6.24 12.88
CA LEU A 273 19.56 5.59 13.01
C LEU A 273 19.42 4.21 13.68
N THR A 274 19.95 3.19 13.02
CA THR A 274 20.14 1.87 13.61
C THR A 274 21.58 1.78 14.13
N SER A 275 21.79 1.06 15.24
CA SER A 275 23.12 0.97 15.88
C SER A 275 24.13 0.17 15.06
N GLN A 276 23.64 -0.66 14.14
CA GLN A 276 24.46 -1.62 13.38
C GLN A 276 24.49 -1.34 11.86
N HIS A 277 23.48 -0.65 11.31
CA HIS A 277 23.29 -0.51 9.84
C HIS A 277 22.91 0.91 9.40
N ALA A 278 23.91 1.75 9.11
CA ALA A 278 23.72 3.18 8.84
C ALA A 278 22.74 3.52 7.68
N GLY A 279 22.50 2.59 6.75
CA GLY A 279 21.59 2.76 5.61
C GLY A 279 20.11 2.45 5.87
N HIS A 280 19.76 1.78 6.97
CA HIS A 280 18.41 1.24 7.21
C HIS A 280 17.47 2.21 7.93
N GLN A 281 17.47 3.49 7.55
CA GLN A 281 16.73 4.51 8.31
C GLN A 281 15.40 4.93 7.68
N THR A 282 15.17 4.58 6.42
CA THR A 282 14.12 5.20 5.60
C THR A 282 13.24 4.18 4.87
N GLY A 283 13.43 2.88 5.10
CA GLY A 283 12.58 1.87 4.48
C GLY A 283 12.68 1.82 2.95
N LEU A 284 13.86 2.15 2.41
CA LEU A 284 14.21 2.10 0.99
C LEU A 284 15.34 1.10 0.69
N CYS A 285 15.71 0.30 1.67
CA CYS A 285 16.73 -0.72 1.53
C CYS A 285 16.35 -1.97 2.33
N CYS A 286 16.89 -3.12 1.93
CA CYS A 286 16.59 -4.38 2.57
C CYS A 286 17.78 -5.33 2.41
N ASP A 287 18.03 -6.12 3.45
CA ASP A 287 19.04 -7.16 3.44
C ASP A 287 18.45 -8.51 3.03
N ILE A 288 19.26 -9.32 2.34
CA ILE A 288 18.95 -10.69 1.92
C ILE A 288 19.97 -11.61 2.60
N ARG A 289 19.48 -12.60 3.35
CA ARG A 289 20.32 -13.62 3.97
C ARG A 289 20.86 -14.58 2.92
N LEU A 290 22.08 -15.08 3.13
CA LEU A 290 22.73 -15.98 2.17
C LEU A 290 22.01 -17.33 2.11
N PRO A 291 21.62 -17.82 0.91
CA PRO A 291 21.00 -19.13 0.75
C PRO A 291 22.02 -20.25 0.97
N HIS A 292 21.54 -21.36 1.52
CA HIS A 292 22.30 -22.58 1.74
C HIS A 292 21.94 -23.62 0.69
N THR A 293 22.89 -24.50 0.36
CA THR A 293 22.69 -25.62 -0.58
C THR A 293 21.70 -26.68 -0.07
N ASP A 294 21.30 -26.61 1.20
CA ASP A 294 20.30 -27.49 1.82
C ASP A 294 18.88 -26.89 1.86
N GLY A 295 18.68 -25.74 1.21
CA GLY A 295 17.39 -25.06 1.15
C GLY A 295 17.10 -24.10 2.31
N THR A 296 18.05 -23.91 3.24
CA THR A 296 17.93 -22.94 4.36
C THR A 296 18.69 -21.64 4.09
N SER A 297 18.79 -20.70 5.04
CA SER A 297 19.45 -19.39 4.81
C SER A 297 20.07 -18.76 6.08
N GLY A 298 21.10 -17.93 5.89
CA GLY A 298 21.72 -17.06 6.91
C GLY A 298 22.89 -17.68 7.68
N GLN A 299 23.50 -16.93 8.62
CA GLN A 299 24.58 -17.41 9.49
C GLN A 299 25.81 -18.03 8.79
N ILE A 300 26.10 -17.60 7.55
CA ILE A 300 27.29 -18.00 6.78
C ILE A 300 27.86 -16.79 6.05
N THR A 301 29.05 -16.94 5.47
CA THR A 301 29.64 -15.98 4.52
C THR A 301 29.70 -16.57 3.12
N TRP A 302 29.92 -15.74 2.10
CA TRP A 302 30.04 -16.18 0.69
C TRP A 302 31.16 -17.22 0.46
N SER A 303 32.17 -17.26 1.35
CA SER A 303 33.28 -18.21 1.29
C SER A 303 32.97 -19.57 1.92
N ASN A 304 31.80 -19.73 2.55
CA ASN A 304 31.40 -20.97 3.20
C ASN A 304 31.02 -22.04 2.17
N SER A 305 31.37 -23.30 2.41
CA SER A 305 31.04 -24.41 1.50
C SER A 305 29.55 -24.72 1.39
N ARG A 306 28.73 -24.30 2.37
CA ARG A 306 27.26 -24.42 2.35
C ARG A 306 26.57 -23.32 1.55
N TYR A 307 27.29 -22.27 1.14
CA TYR A 307 26.71 -21.15 0.41
C TYR A 307 26.26 -21.58 -0.99
N ASP A 308 24.98 -21.37 -1.29
CA ASP A 308 24.42 -21.60 -2.62
C ASP A 308 24.57 -20.35 -3.49
N ARG A 309 25.72 -20.25 -4.17
CA ARG A 309 26.00 -19.14 -5.09
C ARG A 309 25.01 -19.06 -6.23
N GLU A 310 24.54 -20.19 -6.76
CA GLU A 310 23.62 -20.21 -7.89
C GLU A 310 22.25 -19.64 -7.50
N ALA A 311 21.73 -20.02 -6.32
CA ALA A 311 20.51 -19.44 -5.77
C ALA A 311 20.69 -17.94 -5.52
N MET A 312 21.81 -17.54 -4.91
CA MET A 312 22.07 -16.12 -4.65
C MET A 312 22.19 -15.30 -5.94
N ARG A 313 22.86 -15.84 -6.97
CA ARG A 313 22.92 -15.23 -8.29
C ARG A 313 21.52 -14.98 -8.84
N ALA A 314 20.65 -15.98 -8.79
CA ALA A 314 19.27 -15.86 -9.28
C ALA A 314 18.47 -14.82 -8.48
N MET A 315 18.63 -14.77 -7.16
CA MET A 315 18.03 -13.72 -6.32
C MET A 315 18.52 -12.32 -6.73
N LEU A 316 19.82 -12.13 -6.94
CA LEU A 316 20.39 -10.84 -7.34
C LEU A 316 19.99 -10.41 -8.76
N VAL A 317 19.81 -11.37 -9.67
CA VAL A 317 19.23 -11.09 -10.99
C VAL A 317 17.79 -10.58 -10.85
N ALA A 318 16.97 -11.25 -10.04
CA ALA A 318 15.59 -10.80 -9.78
C ALA A 318 15.54 -9.41 -9.11
N VAL A 319 16.46 -9.11 -8.19
CA VAL A 319 16.63 -7.76 -7.60
C VAL A 319 16.94 -6.73 -8.68
N ARG A 320 17.93 -7.00 -9.54
CA ARG A 320 18.39 -6.07 -10.56
C ARG A 320 17.34 -5.78 -11.65
N ASN A 321 16.44 -6.72 -11.90
CA ASN A 321 15.38 -6.58 -12.88
C ASN A 321 14.22 -5.68 -12.40
N GLN A 322 14.21 -5.26 -11.14
CA GLN A 322 13.15 -4.39 -10.63
C GLN A 322 13.28 -2.94 -11.12
N PRO A 323 12.18 -2.28 -11.51
CA PRO A 323 12.22 -0.91 -12.04
C PRO A 323 12.81 0.13 -11.09
N LEU A 324 12.62 -0.07 -9.77
CA LEU A 324 13.13 0.83 -8.75
C LEU A 324 14.53 0.46 -8.27
N TRP A 325 15.16 -0.61 -8.76
CA TRP A 325 16.49 -0.99 -8.32
C TRP A 325 17.51 0.15 -8.50
N ARG A 326 18.29 0.40 -7.45
CA ARG A 326 19.35 1.41 -7.43
C ARG A 326 20.73 0.78 -7.38
N LEU A 327 20.94 -0.09 -6.41
CA LEU A 327 22.25 -0.60 -6.03
C LEU A 327 22.10 -1.88 -5.21
N THR A 328 23.13 -2.73 -5.26
CA THR A 328 23.27 -3.91 -4.41
C THR A 328 24.70 -4.02 -3.91
N TYR A 329 24.89 -4.17 -2.59
CA TYR A 329 26.17 -4.48 -1.98
C TYR A 329 26.23 -5.94 -1.56
N PHE A 330 27.28 -6.64 -1.98
CA PHE A 330 27.58 -8.00 -1.57
C PHE A 330 29.01 -8.37 -1.99
N ASN A 331 29.72 -9.12 -1.15
CA ASN A 331 31.16 -9.31 -1.29
C ASN A 331 31.60 -10.61 -1.98
N ASP A 332 30.68 -11.38 -2.56
CA ASP A 332 31.07 -12.53 -3.39
C ASP A 332 31.85 -12.05 -4.64
N PRO A 333 33.15 -12.41 -4.79
CA PRO A 333 33.97 -11.93 -5.90
C PRO A 333 33.45 -12.36 -7.28
N GLN A 334 32.79 -13.52 -7.37
CA GLN A 334 32.24 -14.02 -8.63
C GLN A 334 31.01 -13.21 -9.04
N LEU A 335 30.09 -12.93 -8.11
CA LEU A 335 28.89 -12.13 -8.43
C LEU A 335 29.21 -10.65 -8.68
N ILE A 336 30.27 -10.13 -8.06
CA ILE A 336 30.84 -8.81 -8.40
C ILE A 336 31.39 -8.81 -9.83
N ALA A 337 32.16 -9.85 -10.23
CA ALA A 337 32.72 -9.94 -11.58
C ALA A 337 31.63 -10.06 -12.67
N GLU A 338 30.48 -10.64 -12.33
CA GLU A 338 29.28 -10.68 -13.17
C GLU A 338 28.51 -9.35 -13.18
N GLY A 339 28.93 -8.38 -12.36
CA GLY A 339 28.35 -7.04 -12.27
C GLY A 339 27.00 -7.00 -11.55
N LEU A 340 26.66 -8.01 -10.74
CA LEU A 340 25.38 -8.10 -10.03
C LEU A 340 25.37 -7.29 -8.72
N CYS A 341 26.53 -7.09 -8.11
CA CYS A 341 26.69 -6.37 -6.85
C CYS A 341 28.02 -5.62 -6.81
N THR A 342 28.16 -4.73 -5.81
CA THR A 342 29.38 -3.98 -5.54
C THR A 342 29.91 -4.37 -4.16
N ASN A 343 31.24 -4.40 -4.01
CA ASN A 343 31.86 -4.64 -2.71
C ASN A 343 31.59 -3.47 -1.74
N LEU A 344 31.26 -3.80 -0.49
CA LEU A 344 31.25 -2.87 0.63
C LEU A 344 31.67 -3.61 1.90
N PRO A 345 32.52 -3.04 2.78
CA PRO A 345 32.90 -3.70 4.02
C PRO A 345 31.68 -4.17 4.82
N ALA A 346 31.81 -5.30 5.51
CA ALA A 346 30.78 -5.98 6.30
C ALA A 346 29.63 -6.68 5.52
N HIS A 347 29.67 -6.74 4.20
CA HIS A 347 28.64 -7.41 3.36
C HIS A 347 29.08 -8.81 2.90
N ASP A 348 29.77 -9.56 3.77
CA ASP A 348 30.21 -10.93 3.47
C ASP A 348 29.14 -11.99 3.77
N ASN A 349 28.17 -11.66 4.64
CA ASN A 349 27.18 -12.55 5.22
C ASN A 349 25.71 -12.19 4.92
N HIS A 350 25.49 -11.15 4.12
CA HIS A 350 24.19 -10.74 3.57
C HIS A 350 24.43 -9.92 2.29
N ALA A 351 23.43 -9.83 1.42
CA ALA A 351 23.41 -8.80 0.39
C ALA A 351 22.44 -7.69 0.78
N HIS A 352 22.86 -6.45 0.62
CA HIS A 352 22.05 -5.27 0.85
C HIS A 352 21.58 -4.73 -0.50
N PHE A 353 20.30 -4.46 -0.69
CA PHE A 353 19.83 -3.76 -1.89
C PHE A 353 19.05 -2.50 -1.56
N GLU A 354 19.08 -1.56 -2.49
CA GLU A 354 18.44 -0.26 -2.37
C GLU A 354 17.52 0.01 -3.54
N ILE A 355 16.41 0.69 -3.26
CA ILE A 355 15.48 1.17 -4.28
C ILE A 355 15.55 2.70 -4.43
N ARG A 356 15.10 3.18 -5.60
CA ARG A 356 14.87 4.59 -5.89
C ARG A 356 13.47 4.98 -5.46
N THR A 357 13.28 6.27 -5.19
CA THR A 357 11.93 6.87 -5.14
C THR A 357 11.28 6.74 -6.52
N PRO A 358 10.01 6.29 -6.61
CA PRO A 358 9.29 6.26 -7.88
C PRO A 358 9.02 7.69 -8.39
N GLN A 359 8.63 7.79 -9.66
CA GLN A 359 8.11 9.05 -10.18
C GLN A 359 6.79 9.39 -9.47
N ARG A 360 6.67 10.63 -8.98
CA ARG A 360 5.45 11.14 -8.34
C ARG A 360 4.27 11.15 -9.33
N ILE A 361 3.09 10.76 -8.87
CA ILE A 361 1.83 10.79 -9.62
C ILE A 361 0.89 11.77 -8.92
N ASP A 362 0.71 12.93 -9.54
CA ASP A 362 -0.10 14.05 -9.03
C ASP A 362 -1.61 13.77 -9.07
#